data_AF-A0A5P6VS62-F1
#
_entry.id   AF-A0A5P6VS62-F1
#
_cell.length_a   1.000
_cell.length_b   1.000
_cell.length_c   1.000
_cell.angle_alpha   90.00
_cell.angle_beta   90.00
_cell.angle_gamma   90.00
#
_symmetry.space_group_name_H-M   'P 1'
#
loop_
_entity.id
_entity.type
_entity.pdbx_description
1 polymer ?
#
loop_
_entity_poly.entity_id
_entity_poly.type
_entity_poly.pdbx_seq_one_letter_code
_entity_poly.pdbx_strand_id
1 'polypeptide(L)'
;MDMNFFTVFDLIIGLLGAYLVFISIKCTKSGEVDPMMITTEELTRCSDIKGLSAFLMPKTGIFGGFCVIFGIQGLLNDANVVEFPRLVNVIFLIAFVIVWVVFSMCIRKAKKTYIH
;
A
#
# COMPACT_ATOMS: atom_id res chain seq x y z
N MET A 1 -20.28 -12.98 16.87
CA MET A 1 -18.87 -12.61 16.71
C MET A 1 -18.84 -11.10 16.79
N ASP A 2 -18.50 -10.53 17.95
CA ASP A 2 -18.25 -9.10 18.02
C ASP A 2 -16.98 -8.84 17.21
N MET A 3 -17.15 -8.28 16.01
CA MET A 3 -16.02 -7.89 15.19
C MET A 3 -15.30 -6.75 15.90
N ASN A 4 -14.19 -7.08 16.53
CA ASN A 4 -13.32 -6.09 17.15
C ASN A 4 -12.87 -5.08 16.08
N PHE A 5 -12.80 -3.81 16.47
CA PHE A 5 -12.34 -2.74 15.59
C PHE A 5 -10.99 -3.05 14.93
N PHE A 6 -10.09 -3.71 15.66
CA PHE A 6 -8.79 -4.15 15.16
C PHE A 6 -8.91 -5.14 13.99
N THR A 7 -9.82 -6.11 14.09
CA THR A 7 -10.03 -7.12 13.05
C THR A 7 -10.60 -6.50 11.77
N VAL A 8 -11.50 -5.52 11.91
CA VAL A 8 -12.01 -4.74 10.76
C VAL A 8 -10.88 -3.96 10.10
N PHE A 9 -10.04 -3.32 10.90
CA PHE A 9 -8.91 -2.53 10.41
C PHE A 9 -7.90 -3.39 9.65
N ASP A 10 -7.54 -4.55 10.20
CA ASP A 10 -6.60 -5.49 9.56
C ASP A 10 -7.16 -6.07 8.27
N LEU A 11 -8.47 -6.36 8.24
CA LEU A 11 -9.17 -6.77 7.02
C LEU A 11 -9.11 -5.68 5.94
N ILE A 12 -9.37 -4.43 6.31
CA ILE A 12 -9.32 -3.28 5.38
C ILE A 12 -7.89 -3.10 4.84
N ILE A 13 -6.87 -3.18 5.70
CA ILE A 13 -5.46 -3.08 5.29
C ILE A 13 -5.10 -4.21 4.33
N GLY A 14 -5.52 -5.44 4.61
CA GLY A 14 -5.27 -6.59 3.74
C GLY A 14 -5.91 -6.41 2.36
N LEU A 15 -7.18 -5.98 2.32
CA LEU A 15 -7.90 -5.72 1.07
C LEU A 15 -7.28 -4.55 0.27
N LEU A 16 -6.94 -3.46 0.96
CA LEU A 16 -6.25 -2.33 0.34
C LEU A 16 -4.90 -2.76 -0.23
N GLY A 17 -4.14 -3.55 0.51
CA GLY A 17 -2.87 -4.10 0.06
C GLY A 17 -3.03 -4.92 -1.21
N ALA A 18 -4.01 -5.83 -1.24
CA ALA A 18 -4.27 -6.69 -2.39
C ALA A 18 -4.66 -5.86 -3.62
N TYR A 19 -5.49 -4.83 -3.43
CA TYR A 19 -5.86 -3.88 -4.48
C TYR A 19 -4.65 -3.11 -5.03
N LEU A 20 -3.74 -2.64 -4.17
CA LEU A 20 -2.52 -1.94 -4.58
C LEU A 20 -1.57 -2.84 -5.38
N VAL A 21 -1.46 -4.12 -5.02
CA VAL A 21 -0.70 -5.11 -5.81
C VAL A 21 -1.34 -5.30 -7.18
N PHE A 22 -2.66 -5.45 -7.23
CA PHE A 22 -3.40 -5.62 -8.49
C PHE A 22 -3.22 -4.41 -9.42
N ILE A 23 -3.38 -3.19 -8.88
CA ILE A 23 -3.14 -1.96 -9.63
C ILE A 23 -1.70 -1.88 -10.12
N SER A 24 -0.73 -2.15 -9.25
CA SER A 24 0.69 -2.13 -9.64
C SER A 24 0.92 -2.99 -10.88
N ILE A 25 0.40 -4.22 -10.91
CA ILE A 25 0.57 -5.13 -12.04
C ILE A 25 -0.17 -4.61 -13.29
N LYS A 26 -1.43 -4.18 -13.13
CA LYS A 26 -2.25 -3.65 -14.22
C LYS A 26 -1.62 -2.41 -14.86
N CYS A 27 -1.25 -1.44 -14.04
CA CYS A 27 -0.65 -0.17 -14.44
C CYS A 27 0.77 -0.33 -15.01
N THR A 28 1.56 -1.27 -14.50
CA THR A 28 2.86 -1.60 -15.11
C THR A 28 2.70 -2.17 -16.52
N LYS A 29 1.62 -2.92 -16.79
CA LYS A 29 1.33 -3.47 -18.11
C LYS A 29 0.69 -2.45 -19.06
N SER A 30 -0.20 -1.60 -18.59
CA SER A 30 -0.86 -0.58 -19.43
C SER A 30 -0.01 0.67 -19.63
N GLY A 31 0.96 0.95 -18.74
CA GLY A 31 1.72 2.20 -18.73
C GLY A 31 0.90 3.41 -18.23
N GLU A 32 -0.28 3.15 -17.67
CA GLU A 32 -1.16 4.16 -17.09
C GLU A 32 -1.07 4.14 -15.56
N VAL A 33 -1.63 5.14 -14.88
CA VAL A 33 -1.69 5.23 -13.42
C VAL A 33 -3.16 5.31 -13.02
N ASP A 34 -3.55 4.51 -12.02
CA ASP A 34 -4.93 4.52 -11.55
C ASP A 34 -5.28 5.85 -10.84
N PRO A 35 -6.43 6.49 -11.18
CA PRO A 35 -6.86 7.74 -10.58
C PRO A 35 -6.99 7.72 -9.06
N MET A 36 -7.19 6.53 -8.48
CA MET A 36 -7.29 6.35 -7.02
C MET A 36 -5.95 6.60 -6.32
N MET A 37 -4.82 6.40 -7.03
CA MET A 37 -3.48 6.69 -6.50
C MET A 37 -3.03 8.12 -6.76
N ILE A 38 -3.24 8.60 -7.98
CA ILE A 38 -2.91 9.96 -8.40
C ILE A 38 -4.13 10.50 -9.10
N THR A 39 -4.67 11.60 -8.57
CA THR A 39 -5.93 12.17 -9.06
C THR A 39 -5.84 12.50 -10.54
N THR A 40 -6.98 12.47 -11.23
CA THR A 40 -7.04 12.77 -12.67
C THR A 40 -6.51 14.17 -12.98
N GLU A 41 -6.70 15.14 -12.08
CA GLU A 41 -6.14 16.51 -12.19
C GLU A 41 -4.60 16.54 -12.12
N GLU A 42 -4.00 15.68 -11.31
CA GLU A 42 -2.54 15.53 -11.26
C GLU A 42 -2.03 14.79 -12.50
N LEU A 43 -2.79 13.82 -13.03
CA LEU A 43 -2.43 13.10 -14.26
C LEU A 43 -2.52 13.98 -15.50
N THR A 44 -3.47 14.92 -15.58
CA THR A 44 -3.55 15.88 -16.70
C THR A 44 -2.41 16.89 -16.69
N ARG A 45 -1.84 17.18 -15.51
CA ARG A 45 -0.61 17.98 -15.33
C ARG A 45 0.69 17.17 -15.49
N CYS A 46 0.58 15.86 -15.66
CA CYS A 46 1.74 15.00 -15.77
C CYS A 46 2.17 14.91 -17.25
N SER A 47 3.37 15.44 -17.56
CA SER A 47 3.89 15.39 -18.93
C SER A 47 4.36 13.99 -19.34
N ASP A 48 4.67 13.11 -18.37
CA ASP A 48 5.15 11.75 -18.62
C ASP A 48 4.48 10.72 -17.68
N ILE A 49 3.26 10.34 -18.06
CA ILE A 49 2.46 9.34 -17.34
C ILE A 49 3.14 7.96 -17.35
N LYS A 50 3.84 7.61 -18.43
CA LYS A 50 4.51 6.31 -18.55
C LYS A 50 5.73 6.23 -17.63
N GLY A 51 6.53 7.29 -17.57
CA GLY A 51 7.65 7.40 -16.63
C GLY A 51 7.18 7.41 -15.17
N LEU A 52 6.09 8.12 -14.87
CA LEU A 52 5.45 8.12 -13.57
C LEU A 52 5.00 6.70 -13.17
N SER A 53 4.32 5.99 -14.07
CA SER A 53 3.86 4.61 -13.85
C SER A 53 5.04 3.66 -13.62
N ALA A 54 6.06 3.70 -14.47
CA ALA A 54 7.25 2.86 -14.35
C ALA A 54 8.03 3.10 -13.04
N PHE A 55 8.04 4.32 -12.51
CA PHE A 55 8.69 4.64 -11.24
C PHE A 55 7.84 4.25 -10.02
N LEU A 56 6.54 4.53 -10.06
CA LEU A 56 5.66 4.44 -8.90
C LEU A 56 5.07 3.03 -8.73
N MET A 57 4.60 2.41 -9.81
CA MET A 57 3.89 1.13 -9.75
C MET A 57 4.69 0.00 -9.10
N PRO A 58 5.96 -0.29 -9.46
CA PRO A 58 6.70 -1.37 -8.79
C PRO A 58 6.86 -1.12 -7.28
N LYS A 59 6.96 0.15 -6.85
CA LYS A 59 7.02 0.52 -5.43
C LYS A 59 5.67 0.33 -4.75
N THR A 60 4.58 0.68 -5.44
CA THR A 60 3.20 0.41 -5.02
C THR A 60 2.96 -1.08 -4.85
N GLY A 61 3.44 -1.92 -5.76
CA GLY A 61 3.29 -3.37 -5.67
C GLY A 61 3.99 -3.95 -4.46
N ILE A 62 5.23 -3.51 -4.20
CA ILE A 62 5.98 -3.93 -3.01
C ILE A 62 5.24 -3.50 -1.73
N PHE A 63 4.81 -2.23 -1.66
CA PHE A 63 4.08 -1.69 -0.53
C PHE A 63 2.74 -2.42 -0.29
N GLY A 64 1.96 -2.64 -1.35
CA GLY A 64 0.72 -3.39 -1.28
C GLY A 64 0.93 -4.83 -0.80
N GLY A 65 2.00 -5.48 -1.27
CA GLY A 65 2.38 -6.82 -0.82
C GLY A 65 2.67 -6.88 0.68
N PHE A 66 3.40 -5.88 1.20
CA PHE A 66 3.58 -5.72 2.65
C PHE A 66 2.24 -5.57 3.37
N CYS A 67 1.36 -4.67 2.92
CA CYS A 67 0.04 -4.47 3.54
C CYS A 67 -0.79 -5.76 3.59
N VAL A 68 -0.74 -6.61 2.55
CA VAL A 68 -1.42 -7.93 2.57
C VAL A 68 -0.87 -8.82 3.68
N ILE A 69 0.46 -8.92 3.79
CA ILE A 69 1.11 -9.73 4.83
C ILE A 69 0.74 -9.21 6.22
N PHE A 70 0.75 -7.89 6.42
CA PHE A 70 0.37 -7.26 7.68
C PHE A 70 -1.11 -7.51 8.03
N GLY A 71 -2.02 -7.36 7.07
CA GLY A 71 -3.44 -7.62 7.28
C GLY A 71 -3.71 -9.09 7.64
N ILE A 72 -3.05 -10.04 6.97
CA ILE A 72 -3.18 -11.47 7.29
C ILE A 72 -2.62 -11.77 8.68
N GLN A 73 -1.46 -11.22 9.03
CA GLN A 73 -0.86 -11.42 10.34
C GLN A 73 -1.72 -10.86 11.47
N GLY A 74 -2.28 -9.66 11.29
CA GLY A 74 -3.20 -9.03 12.24
C GLY A 74 -4.47 -9.86 12.44
N LEU A 75 -5.08 -10.32 11.33
CA LEU A 75 -6.23 -11.23 11.38
C LEU A 75 -5.92 -12.55 12.08
N LEU A 76 -4.74 -13.14 11.89
CA LEU A 76 -4.33 -14.37 12.58
C LEU A 76 -4.08 -14.16 14.08
N ASN A 77 -3.58 -12.98 14.46
CA ASN A 77 -3.41 -12.60 15.86
C ASN A 77 -4.78 -12.44 16.55
N ASP A 78 -5.68 -11.68 15.92
CA ASP A 78 -7.02 -11.40 16.45
C ASP A 78 -7.90 -12.66 16.52
N ALA A 79 -7.73 -13.59 15.58
CA ALA A 79 -8.44 -14.86 15.57
C ALA A 79 -7.93 -15.86 16.64
N ASN A 80 -6.94 -15.49 17.46
CA ASN A 80 -6.26 -16.36 18.44
C ASN A 80 -5.70 -17.67 17.82
N VAL A 81 -5.43 -17.68 16.51
CA VAL A 81 -4.82 -18.84 15.83
C VAL A 81 -3.32 -18.88 16.12
N VAL A 82 -2.68 -17.71 16.26
CA VAL A 82 -1.26 -17.56 16.59
C VAL A 82 -1.10 -16.46 17.64
N GLU A 83 -0.69 -16.83 18.85
CA GLU A 83 -0.35 -15.86 19.90
C GLU A 83 1.04 -15.25 19.62
N PHE A 84 1.06 -14.03 19.07
CA PHE A 84 2.31 -13.28 18.96
C PHE A 84 2.61 -12.53 20.26
N PRO A 85 3.85 -12.59 20.78
CA PRO A 85 4.26 -11.77 21.92
C PRO A 85 4.02 -10.28 21.66
N ARG A 86 3.61 -9.53 22.69
CA ARG A 86 3.30 -8.08 22.57
C ARG A 86 4.46 -7.27 21.96
N LEU A 87 5.71 -7.65 22.25
CA LEU A 87 6.92 -7.06 21.64
C LEU A 87 6.99 -7.26 20.12
N VAL A 88 6.63 -8.44 19.63
CA VAL A 88 6.62 -8.76 18.20
C VAL A 88 5.59 -7.89 17.49
N ASN A 89 4.38 -7.77 18.02
CA ASN A 89 3.35 -6.90 17.45
C ASN A 89 3.79 -5.42 17.39
N VAL A 90 4.45 -4.91 18.43
CA VAL A 90 4.98 -3.54 18.44
C VAL A 90 6.06 -3.36 17.36
N ILE A 91 7.00 -4.31 17.23
CA ILE A 91 8.04 -4.27 16.20
C ILE A 91 7.42 -4.29 14.79
N PHE A 92 6.41 -5.13 14.55
CA PHE A 92 5.70 -5.18 13.29
C PHE A 92 4.99 -3.85 12.99
N LEU A 93 4.33 -3.25 13.98
CA LEU A 93 3.66 -1.95 13.80
C LEU A 93 4.68 -0.84 13.46
N ILE A 94 5.84 -0.81 14.13
CA ILE A 94 6.92 0.13 13.80
C ILE A 94 7.42 -0.10 12.38
N ALA A 95 7.62 -1.35 11.97
CA ALA A 95 8.03 -1.70 10.62
C ALA A 95 7.01 -1.25 9.56
N PHE A 96 5.71 -1.44 9.83
CA PHE A 96 4.63 -0.97 8.96
C PHE A 96 4.68 0.55 8.77
N VAL A 97 4.86 1.31 9.85
CA VAL A 97 4.99 2.77 9.80
C VAL A 97 6.19 3.20 8.97
N ILE A 98 7.35 2.54 9.14
CA ILE A 98 8.55 2.84 8.34
C ILE A 98 8.29 2.62 6.85
N VAL A 99 7.70 1.48 6.50
CA VAL A 99 7.35 1.13 5.11
C VAL A 99 6.35 2.13 4.53
N TRP A 100 5.36 2.54 5.32
CA TRP A 100 4.39 3.59 4.95
C TRP A 100 5.06 4.94 4.68
N VAL A 101 5.98 5.37 5.55
CA VAL A 101 6.72 6.63 5.39
C VAL A 101 7.58 6.59 4.12
N VAL A 102 8.28 5.48 3.85
CA VAL A 102 9.06 5.29 2.63
C VAL A 102 8.18 5.38 1.38
N PHE A 103 7.00 4.74 1.41
CA PHE A 103 6.06 4.79 0.30
C PHE A 103 5.51 6.21 0.08
N SER A 104 5.16 6.92 1.15
CA SER A 104 4.71 8.32 1.09
C SER A 104 5.78 9.24 0.48
N MET A 105 7.05 9.06 0.85
CA MET A 105 8.16 9.79 0.24
C MET A 105 8.30 9.47 -1.26
N CYS A 106 8.10 8.22 -1.66
CA CYS A 106 8.15 7.83 -3.08
C CYS A 106 7.05 8.51 -3.90
N ILE A 107 5.81 8.58 -3.38
CA ILE A 107 4.72 9.32 -4.03
C ILE A 107 5.07 10.80 -4.15
N ARG A 108 5.56 11.43 -3.08
CA ARG A 108 5.96 12.85 -3.11
C ARG A 108 7.06 13.13 -4.14
N LYS A 109 8.06 12.23 -4.22
CA LYS A 109 9.13 12.32 -5.21
C LYS A 109 8.59 12.16 -6.62
N ALA A 110 7.70 11.20 -6.85
CA ALA A 110 7.05 11.00 -8.13
C ALA A 110 6.25 12.24 -8.56
N LYS A 111 5.45 12.82 -7.65
CA LYS A 111 4.72 14.07 -7.91
C LYS A 111 5.65 15.20 -8.28
N LYS A 112 6.72 15.44 -7.51
CA LYS A 112 7.68 16.53 -7.79
C LYS A 112 8.40 16.37 -9.12
N THR A 113 8.70 15.14 -9.54
CA THR A 113 9.45 14.87 -10.78
C THR A 113 8.55 14.94 -12.02
N TYR A 114 7.32 14.43 -11.94
CA TYR A 114 6.50 14.17 -13.12
C TYR A 114 5.30 15.12 -13.26
N ILE A 115 4.84 15.75 -12.17
CA ILE A 115 3.67 16.64 -12.15
C ILE A 115 4.18 18.06 -11.90
N HIS A 116 3.80 19.02 -12.76
CA HIS A 116 4.23 20.42 -12.71
C HIS A 116 3.04 21.36 -12.58
#